data_AF-A0A4U2Y971-F1
#
_entry.id   AF-A0A4U2Y971-F1
#
_cell.length_a   1.000
_cell.length_b   1.000
_cell.length_c   1.000
_cell.angle_alpha   90.00
_cell.angle_beta   90.00
_cell.angle_gamma   90.00
#
_symmetry.space_group_name_H-M   'P 1'
#
loop_
_entity.id
_entity.type
_entity.pdbx_description
1 polymer ?
#
loop_
_entity_poly.entity_id
_entity_poly.type
_entity_poly.pdbx_seq_one_letter_code
_entity_poly.pdbx_strand_id
1 'polypeptide(L)'
;MTSLNWPEKYNDLNNKERDEFRRVVNRLIGDTFLVRNDENRHDFWFVEKHSLLIEEYLTFMGWNLLINKAEGVVQAINREGWTKLNLSMWDSILLLLLRLMYEEKQKQINIGEIIGYVHEFQSYCLSFRLTKNGVLPKKYLTDAFRIFKRFSLVKVLDSDVTDQNCRFIIFPSIKYAVAMDSIETLYSSINAYPNERENELETTESN
;
A
#
# COMPACT_ATOMS: atom_id res chain seq x y z
N MET A 1 23.73 -23.23 8.16
CA MET A 1 22.81 -22.38 8.93
C MET A 1 23.66 -21.29 9.57
N THR A 2 23.52 -20.04 9.13
CA THR A 2 24.15 -18.89 9.80
C THR A 2 23.67 -18.87 11.23
N SER A 3 24.56 -18.87 12.23
CA SER A 3 24.12 -18.80 13.63
C SER A 3 23.45 -17.43 13.84
N LEU A 4 22.16 -17.44 14.12
CA LEU A 4 21.41 -16.23 14.45
C LEU A 4 22.01 -15.62 15.71
N ASN A 5 22.53 -14.40 15.62
CA ASN A 5 23.22 -13.74 16.73
C ASN A 5 22.52 -12.44 17.18
N TRP A 6 21.20 -12.40 17.00
CA TRP A 6 20.38 -11.28 17.42
C TRP A 6 20.40 -11.04 18.95
N PRO A 7 20.54 -12.05 19.84
CA PRO A 7 20.56 -11.79 21.29
C PRO A 7 21.78 -10.97 21.73
N GLU A 8 22.98 -11.24 21.19
CA GLU A 8 24.19 -10.47 21.50
C GLU A 8 24.05 -9.03 21.00
N LYS A 9 23.65 -8.85 19.73
CA LYS A 9 23.40 -7.52 19.14
C LYS A 9 22.34 -6.72 19.90
N TYR A 10 21.33 -7.39 20.45
CA TYR A 10 20.31 -6.76 21.27
C TYR A 10 20.86 -6.33 22.64
N ASN A 11 21.75 -7.12 23.23
CA ASN A 11 22.40 -6.80 24.50
C ASN A 11 23.37 -5.62 24.36
N ASP A 12 23.96 -5.41 23.19
CA ASP A 12 24.81 -4.25 22.90
C ASP A 12 24.04 -2.92 22.82
N LEU A 13 22.72 -2.97 22.62
CA LEU A 13 21.87 -1.78 22.61
C LEU A 13 21.79 -1.15 24.00
N ASN A 14 21.80 0.19 24.05
CA ASN A 14 21.48 0.90 25.29
C ASN A 14 19.97 0.82 25.60
N ASN A 15 19.56 1.22 26.82
CA ASN A 15 18.15 1.12 27.24
C ASN A 15 17.17 1.82 26.29
N LYS A 16 17.51 3.01 25.79
CA LYS A 16 16.67 3.75 24.84
C LYS A 16 16.53 3.02 23.51
N GLU A 17 17.63 2.50 22.97
CA GLU A 17 17.62 1.72 21.72
C GLU A 17 16.84 0.42 21.86
N ARG A 18 16.85 -0.23 23.04
CA ARG A 18 16.03 -1.41 23.31
C ARG A 18 14.54 -1.10 23.30
N ASP A 19 14.13 0.04 23.84
CA ASP A 19 12.74 0.49 23.80
C ASP A 19 12.31 0.89 22.38
N GLU A 20 13.18 1.58 21.65
CA GLU A 20 12.98 1.88 20.23
C GLU A 20 12.86 0.62 19.39
N PHE A 21 13.73 -0.38 19.60
CA PHE A 21 13.66 -1.67 18.92
C PHE A 21 12.28 -2.31 19.11
N ARG A 22 11.81 -2.44 20.36
CA ARG A 22 10.50 -3.02 20.65
C ARG A 22 9.38 -2.26 19.95
N ARG A 23 9.39 -0.93 20.04
CA ARG A 23 8.35 -0.09 19.42
C ARG A 23 8.34 -0.19 17.90
N VAL A 24 9.51 -0.04 17.26
CA VAL A 24 9.65 -0.03 15.80
C VAL A 24 9.34 -1.40 15.20
N VAL A 25 9.81 -2.49 15.82
CA VAL A 25 9.54 -3.85 15.32
C VAL A 25 8.07 -4.23 15.46
N ASN A 26 7.43 -3.94 16.60
CA ASN A 26 5.99 -4.18 16.76
C ASN A 26 5.17 -3.38 15.74
N ARG A 27 5.55 -2.11 15.51
CA ARG A 27 4.92 -1.28 14.49
C ARG A 27 5.08 -1.88 13.10
N LEU A 28 6.30 -2.28 12.72
CA LEU A 28 6.57 -2.84 11.40
C LEU A 28 5.76 -4.12 11.14
N ILE A 29 5.60 -4.98 12.15
CA ILE A 29 4.77 -6.19 12.06
C ILE A 29 3.28 -5.84 11.96
N GLY A 30 2.80 -4.85 12.71
CA GLY A 30 1.40 -4.44 12.74
C GLY A 30 0.94 -3.69 11.48
N ASP A 31 1.76 -2.77 10.99
CA ASP A 31 1.46 -1.89 9.86
C ASP A 31 1.92 -2.49 8.51
N THR A 32 2.71 -3.57 8.53
CA THR A 32 3.40 -4.20 7.38
C THR A 32 4.49 -3.34 6.73
N PHE A 33 4.23 -2.04 6.58
CA PHE A 33 5.11 -1.08 5.91
C PHE A 33 5.52 0.05 6.84
N LEU A 34 6.79 0.44 6.75
CA LEU A 34 7.33 1.67 7.30
C LEU A 34 7.89 2.53 6.16
N VAL A 35 7.24 3.67 5.91
CA VAL A 35 7.60 4.60 4.82
C VAL A 35 8.33 5.81 5.39
N ARG A 36 9.45 6.17 4.75
CA ARG A 36 10.24 7.36 5.09
C ARG A 36 9.47 8.63 4.73
N ASN A 37 9.04 9.34 5.75
CA ASN A 37 8.43 10.67 5.67
C ASN A 37 8.81 11.45 6.95
N ASP A 38 8.35 12.69 7.11
CA ASP A 38 8.71 13.52 8.25
C ASP A 38 8.31 12.92 9.61
N GLU A 39 7.20 12.17 9.66
CA GLU A 39 6.70 11.54 10.89
C GLU A 39 7.51 10.29 11.28
N ASN A 40 8.02 9.57 10.28
CA ASN A 40 8.64 8.25 10.45
C ASN A 40 10.15 8.25 10.21
N ARG A 41 10.76 9.42 10.00
CA ARG A 41 12.18 9.54 9.64
C ARG A 41 13.09 8.84 10.64
N HIS A 42 12.84 9.06 11.93
CA HIS A 42 13.62 8.44 12.99
C HIS A 42 13.49 6.91 12.99
N ASP A 43 12.27 6.39 12.86
CA ASP A 43 11.99 4.95 12.82
C ASP A 43 12.68 4.30 11.62
N PHE A 44 12.61 4.93 10.45
CA PHE A 44 13.26 4.44 9.25
C PHE A 44 14.78 4.34 9.43
N TRP A 45 15.38 5.39 9.99
CA TRP A 45 16.83 5.44 10.26
C TRP A 45 17.23 4.39 11.30
N PHE A 46 16.40 4.15 12.31
CA PHE A 46 16.61 3.10 13.29
C PHE A 46 16.65 1.71 12.62
N VAL A 47 15.69 1.42 11.72
CA VAL A 47 15.69 0.16 10.97
C VAL A 47 16.94 0.04 10.09
N GLU A 48 17.34 1.10 9.39
CA GLU A 48 18.55 1.06 8.56
C GLU A 48 19.81 0.83 9.38
N LYS A 49 19.93 1.48 10.55
CA LYS A 49 21.08 1.35 11.45
C LYS A 49 21.19 -0.05 12.04
N HIS A 50 20.06 -0.64 12.44
CA HIS A 50 19.99 -1.93 13.12
C HIS A 50 19.44 -3.05 12.24
N SER A 51 19.62 -2.96 10.91
CA SER A 51 18.96 -3.86 9.95
C SER A 51 19.30 -5.33 10.18
N LEU A 52 20.57 -5.66 10.45
CA LEU A 52 21.00 -7.04 10.72
C LEU A 52 20.37 -7.62 11.98
N LEU A 53 20.25 -6.82 13.05
CA LEU A 53 19.60 -7.24 14.29
C LEU A 53 18.12 -7.52 14.06
N ILE A 54 17.42 -6.60 13.39
CA ILE A 54 15.99 -6.71 13.12
C ILE A 54 15.71 -7.87 12.16
N GLU A 55 16.51 -8.03 11.11
CA GLU A 55 16.39 -9.12 10.14
C GLU A 55 16.55 -10.50 10.78
N GLU A 56 17.56 -10.69 11.63
CA GLU A 56 17.78 -11.95 12.34
C GLU A 56 16.65 -12.24 13.35
N TYR A 57 16.19 -11.22 14.08
CA TYR A 57 15.06 -11.35 15.00
C TYR A 57 13.75 -11.71 14.26
N LEU A 58 13.45 -11.02 13.17
CA LEU A 58 12.27 -11.31 12.35
C LEU A 58 12.37 -12.69 11.69
N THR A 59 13.54 -13.07 11.20
CA THR A 59 13.80 -14.40 10.62
C THR A 59 13.51 -15.51 11.64
N PHE A 60 13.93 -15.32 12.89
CA PHE A 60 13.62 -16.25 13.99
C PHE A 60 12.11 -16.42 14.20
N MET A 61 11.32 -15.35 14.04
CA MET A 61 9.86 -15.39 14.15
C MET A 61 9.14 -15.84 12.88
N GLY A 62 9.86 -16.24 11.83
CA GLY A 62 9.25 -16.62 10.54
C GLY A 62 8.84 -15.43 9.66
N TRP A 63 9.51 -14.29 9.81
CA TRP A 63 9.31 -13.09 9.00
C TRP A 63 10.56 -12.75 8.17
N ASN A 64 10.38 -12.04 7.07
CA ASN A 64 11.44 -11.46 6.25
C ASN A 64 11.39 -9.93 6.35
N LEU A 65 12.56 -9.32 6.52
CA LEU A 65 12.73 -7.87 6.43
C LEU A 65 13.17 -7.51 5.01
N LEU A 66 12.42 -6.65 4.33
CA LEU A 66 12.85 -6.06 3.06
C LEU A 66 13.03 -4.56 3.24
N ILE A 67 14.13 -4.02 2.72
CA ILE A 67 14.46 -2.59 2.80
C ILE A 67 14.79 -2.08 1.40
N ASN A 68 13.98 -1.16 0.88
CA ASN A 68 14.31 -0.36 -0.29
C ASN A 68 14.65 1.07 0.15
N LYS A 69 15.95 1.36 0.25
CA LYS A 69 16.48 2.67 0.71
C LYS A 69 16.21 3.80 -0.29
N ALA A 70 16.26 3.49 -1.59
CA ALA A 70 16.03 4.45 -2.65
C ALA A 70 14.58 4.96 -2.60
N GLU A 71 13.64 4.04 -2.42
CA GLU A 71 12.21 4.36 -2.33
C GLU A 71 11.75 4.75 -0.93
N GLY A 72 12.60 4.54 0.08
CA GLY A 72 12.27 4.85 1.47
C GLY A 72 11.19 3.93 2.03
N VAL A 73 11.19 2.65 1.67
CA VAL A 73 10.19 1.66 2.12
C VAL A 73 10.88 0.51 2.85
N VAL A 74 10.39 0.18 4.04
CA VAL A 74 10.67 -1.08 4.74
C VAL A 74 9.39 -1.89 4.80
N GLN A 75 9.51 -3.20 4.60
CA GLN A 75 8.42 -4.16 4.68
C GLN A 75 8.80 -5.35 5.58
N ALA A 76 7.87 -5.79 6.42
CA ALA A 76 7.93 -7.10 7.06
C ALA A 76 6.95 -8.07 6.38
N ILE A 77 7.45 -9.22 5.94
CA ILE A 77 6.65 -10.25 5.27
C ILE A 77 6.64 -11.52 6.12
N ASN A 78 5.45 -12.00 6.49
CA ASN A 78 5.32 -13.30 7.16
C ASN A 78 5.51 -14.44 6.15
N ARG A 79 6.46 -15.35 6.40
CA ARG A 79 6.80 -16.46 5.48
C ARG A 79 5.66 -17.45 5.31
N GLU A 80 4.96 -17.75 6.41
CA GLU A 80 3.91 -18.76 6.46
C GLU A 80 2.53 -18.21 6.08
N GLY A 81 2.41 -16.90 5.90
CA GLY A 81 1.18 -16.22 5.51
C GLY A 81 0.08 -16.18 6.58
N TRP A 82 0.41 -16.39 7.86
CA TRP A 82 -0.57 -16.42 8.95
C TRP A 82 -1.22 -15.07 9.24
N THR A 83 -0.56 -13.97 8.87
CA THR A 83 -0.99 -12.57 9.11
C THR A 83 -1.55 -11.89 7.87
N LYS A 84 -2.15 -12.65 6.94
CA LYS A 84 -2.80 -12.08 5.75
C LYS A 84 -4.14 -11.43 6.08
N LEU A 85 -4.37 -10.25 5.51
CA LEU A 85 -5.69 -9.63 5.51
C LEU A 85 -6.50 -10.17 4.32
N ASN A 86 -7.67 -10.73 4.59
CA ASN A 86 -8.63 -11.05 3.54
C ASN A 86 -9.37 -9.77 3.14
N LEU A 87 -9.03 -9.24 1.96
CA LEU A 87 -9.73 -8.11 1.38
C LEU A 87 -11.05 -8.56 0.77
N SER A 88 -12.07 -7.70 0.86
CA SER A 88 -13.25 -7.89 0.02
C SER A 88 -12.87 -7.70 -1.45
N MET A 89 -13.73 -8.16 -2.36
CA MET A 89 -13.57 -7.89 -3.78
C MET A 89 -13.48 -6.38 -4.04
N TRP A 90 -14.29 -5.58 -3.35
CA TRP A 90 -14.28 -4.13 -3.45
C TRP A 90 -12.97 -3.53 -2.96
N ASP A 91 -12.47 -3.93 -1.80
CA ASP A 91 -11.20 -3.42 -1.28
C ASP A 91 -10.03 -3.78 -2.19
N SER A 92 -10.05 -4.99 -2.77
CA SER A 92 -9.05 -5.44 -3.74
C SER A 92 -9.08 -4.56 -5.01
N ILE A 93 -10.26 -4.30 -5.56
CA ILE A 93 -10.40 -3.44 -6.75
C ILE A 93 -9.91 -2.02 -6.44
N LEU A 94 -10.35 -1.43 -5.33
CA LEU A 94 -9.95 -0.06 -4.96
C LEU A 94 -8.43 0.04 -4.72
N LEU A 95 -7.81 -1.00 -4.16
CA LEU A 95 -6.37 -1.07 -4.00
C LEU A 95 -5.64 -1.11 -5.35
N LEU A 96 -6.15 -1.88 -6.32
CA LEU A 96 -5.62 -1.91 -7.69
C LEU A 96 -5.73 -0.54 -8.37
N LEU A 97 -6.86 0.15 -8.22
CA LEU A 97 -7.03 1.51 -8.75
C LEU A 97 -6.05 2.51 -8.12
N LEU A 98 -5.80 2.39 -6.81
CA LEU A 98 -4.82 3.24 -6.12
C LEU A 98 -3.41 3.01 -6.67
N ARG A 99 -3.03 1.74 -6.89
CA ARG A 99 -1.74 1.36 -7.50
C ARG A 99 -1.61 1.91 -8.92
N LEU A 100 -2.68 1.82 -9.72
CA LEU A 100 -2.74 2.36 -11.06
C LEU A 100 -2.52 3.88 -11.07
N MET A 101 -3.27 4.61 -10.24
CA MET A 101 -3.16 6.06 -10.10
C MET A 101 -1.74 6.49 -9.69
N TYR A 102 -1.10 5.74 -8.79
CA TYR A 102 0.29 5.98 -8.42
C TYR A 102 1.24 5.82 -9.60
N GLU A 103 1.10 4.75 -10.40
CA GLU A 103 1.96 4.47 -11.55
C GLU A 103 1.84 5.56 -12.63
N GLU A 104 0.64 6.05 -12.89
CA GLU A 104 0.40 7.13 -13.84
C GLU A 104 1.00 8.46 -13.38
N LYS A 105 0.81 8.82 -12.11
CA LYS A 105 1.36 10.07 -11.56
C LYS A 105 2.88 10.00 -11.39
N GLN A 106 3.45 8.85 -11.05
CA GLN A 106 4.90 8.69 -10.93
C GLN A 106 5.62 8.94 -12.27
N LYS A 107 4.98 8.63 -13.40
CA LYS A 107 5.55 8.94 -14.73
C LYS A 107 5.62 10.44 -15.04
N GLN A 108 4.80 11.25 -14.37
CA GLN A 108 4.72 12.70 -14.58
C GLN A 108 5.65 13.49 -13.65
N ILE A 109 6.12 12.87 -12.57
CA ILE A 109 6.88 13.52 -11.50
C ILE A 109 8.18 12.77 -11.27
N ASN A 110 9.32 13.43 -11.49
CA ASN A 110 10.63 12.83 -11.24
C ASN A 110 10.99 12.77 -9.75
N ILE A 111 10.63 13.81 -8.98
CA ILE A 111 10.99 13.96 -7.57
C ILE A 111 9.82 14.61 -6.83
N GLY A 112 9.41 14.02 -5.70
CA GLY A 112 8.38 14.57 -4.84
C GLY A 112 7.38 13.52 -4.36
N GLU A 113 6.45 13.97 -3.53
CA GLU A 113 5.32 13.15 -3.08
C GLU A 113 4.28 13.02 -4.20
N ILE A 114 3.69 11.83 -4.34
CA ILE A 114 2.63 11.59 -5.30
C ILE A 114 1.30 12.03 -4.67
N ILE A 115 0.81 13.21 -5.06
CA ILE A 115 -0.44 13.77 -4.55
C ILE A 115 -1.59 13.40 -5.49
N GLY A 116 -2.65 12.82 -4.92
CA GLY A 116 -3.92 12.55 -5.58
C GLY A 116 -5.07 13.30 -4.94
N TYR A 117 -6.15 13.44 -5.71
CA TYR A 117 -7.44 13.94 -5.22
C TYR A 117 -8.50 12.85 -5.25
N VAL A 118 -9.49 12.95 -4.36
CA VAL A 118 -10.58 11.96 -4.27
C VAL A 118 -11.41 11.90 -5.56
N HIS A 119 -11.69 13.04 -6.20
CA HIS A 119 -12.40 13.04 -7.48
C HIS A 119 -11.63 12.32 -8.59
N GLU A 120 -10.30 12.45 -8.62
CA GLU A 120 -9.46 11.70 -9.57
C GLU A 120 -9.59 10.20 -9.29
N PHE A 121 -9.44 9.79 -8.03
CA PHE A 121 -9.59 8.39 -7.61
C PHE A 121 -10.97 7.80 -7.97
N GLN A 122 -12.05 8.56 -7.76
CA GLN A 122 -13.40 8.15 -8.14
C GLN A 122 -13.61 8.09 -9.66
N SER A 123 -12.90 8.93 -10.42
CA SER A 123 -12.95 8.91 -11.88
C SER A 123 -12.41 7.59 -12.44
N TYR A 124 -11.41 6.97 -11.79
CA TYR A 124 -11.03 5.59 -12.12
C TYR A 124 -12.21 4.64 -11.89
N CYS A 125 -12.96 4.75 -10.79
CA CYS A 125 -14.12 3.87 -10.56
C CYS A 125 -15.18 3.95 -11.68
N LEU A 126 -15.34 5.13 -12.30
CA LEU A 126 -16.18 5.31 -13.49
C LEU A 126 -15.60 4.61 -14.72
N SER A 127 -14.31 4.83 -15.02
CA SER A 127 -13.63 4.23 -16.17
C SER A 127 -13.69 2.71 -16.15
N PHE A 128 -13.70 2.11 -14.96
CA PHE A 128 -13.84 0.68 -14.74
C PHE A 128 -15.31 0.21 -14.64
N ARG A 129 -16.28 1.09 -14.91
CA ARG A 129 -17.74 0.84 -14.85
C ARG A 129 -18.20 0.19 -13.53
N LEU A 130 -17.48 0.45 -12.44
CA LEU A 130 -17.77 -0.11 -11.12
C LEU A 130 -19.02 0.52 -10.49
N THR A 131 -19.32 1.76 -10.88
CA THR A 131 -20.51 2.49 -10.43
C THR A 131 -21.18 3.13 -11.63
N LYS A 132 -22.52 3.17 -11.64
CA LYS A 132 -23.30 3.76 -12.76
C LYS A 132 -23.00 5.24 -12.99
N ASN A 133 -22.63 5.97 -11.94
CA ASN A 133 -22.46 7.42 -11.96
C ASN A 133 -21.02 7.85 -11.62
N GLY A 134 -20.07 6.92 -11.47
CA GLY A 134 -18.70 7.22 -11.08
C GLY A 134 -18.48 7.55 -9.61
N VAL A 135 -19.54 7.75 -8.84
CA VAL A 135 -19.47 8.11 -7.42
C VAL A 135 -19.61 6.87 -6.55
N LEU A 136 -18.54 6.56 -5.80
CA LEU A 136 -18.59 5.56 -4.75
C LEU A 136 -19.47 6.04 -3.58
N PRO A 137 -20.29 5.18 -2.99
CA PRO A 137 -20.97 5.53 -1.75
C PRO A 137 -19.94 5.87 -0.65
N LYS A 138 -20.19 6.94 0.12
CA LYS A 138 -19.26 7.49 1.12
C LYS A 138 -18.64 6.44 2.06
N LYS A 139 -19.43 5.42 2.43
CA LYS A 139 -18.98 4.31 3.28
C LYS A 139 -17.83 3.53 2.66
N TYR A 140 -17.94 3.11 1.40
CA TYR A 140 -16.89 2.37 0.70
C TYR A 140 -15.60 3.19 0.59
N LEU A 141 -15.71 4.47 0.27
CA LEU A 141 -14.55 5.36 0.22
C LEU A 141 -13.87 5.48 1.58
N THR A 142 -14.65 5.71 2.64
CA THR A 142 -14.13 5.83 4.01
C THR A 142 -13.45 4.54 4.48
N ASP A 143 -14.07 3.39 4.21
CA ASP A 143 -13.55 2.09 4.61
C ASP A 143 -12.27 1.73 3.83
N ALA A 144 -12.23 1.99 2.51
CA ALA A 144 -11.05 1.79 1.69
C ALA A 144 -9.87 2.65 2.15
N PHE A 145 -10.08 3.96 2.35
CA PHE A 145 -9.03 4.85 2.85
C PHE A 145 -8.59 4.52 4.28
N ARG A 146 -9.46 3.91 5.10
CA ARG A 146 -9.05 3.38 6.40
C ARG A 146 -8.05 2.22 6.24
N ILE A 147 -8.30 1.30 5.31
CA ILE A 147 -7.37 0.20 4.99
C ILE A 147 -6.07 0.79 4.43
N PHE A 148 -6.14 1.69 3.46
CA PHE A 148 -4.95 2.29 2.86
C PHE A 148 -4.06 3.01 3.88
N LYS A 149 -4.66 3.75 4.82
CA LYS A 149 -3.92 4.37 5.93
C LYS A 149 -3.27 3.34 6.85
N ARG A 150 -4.02 2.29 7.24
CA ARG A 150 -3.54 1.23 8.14
C ARG A 150 -2.26 0.57 7.62
N PHE A 151 -2.18 0.34 6.31
CA PHE A 151 -1.01 -0.28 5.68
C PHE A 151 0.02 0.74 5.16
N SER A 152 -0.01 1.99 5.66
CA SER A 152 0.89 3.06 5.22
C SER A 152 0.99 3.19 3.70
N LEU A 153 -0.15 3.05 2.99
CA LEU A 153 -0.25 3.21 1.53
C LEU A 153 -0.64 4.63 1.15
N VAL A 154 -1.36 5.33 2.02
CA VAL A 154 -1.74 6.74 1.82
C VAL A 154 -1.63 7.55 3.10
N LYS A 155 -1.43 8.86 2.94
CA LYS A 155 -1.66 9.87 3.97
C LYS A 155 -2.68 10.88 3.48
N VAL A 156 -3.83 10.98 4.15
CA VAL A 156 -4.85 11.98 3.83
C VAL A 156 -4.45 13.32 4.45
N LEU A 157 -4.51 14.39 3.66
CA LEU A 157 -4.04 15.73 4.05
C LEU A 157 -5.15 16.63 4.58
N ASP A 158 -6.41 16.30 4.27
CA ASP A 158 -7.58 17.09 4.65
C ASP A 158 -8.46 16.35 5.65
N SER A 159 -9.41 17.04 6.29
CA SER A 159 -10.20 16.50 7.40
C SER A 159 -11.28 15.51 6.98
N ASP A 160 -11.83 15.65 5.77
CA ASP A 160 -12.94 14.84 5.26
C ASP A 160 -12.55 14.13 3.96
N VAL A 161 -12.33 12.82 4.03
CA VAL A 161 -11.99 11.98 2.87
C VAL A 161 -13.15 11.82 1.89
N THR A 162 -14.37 12.23 2.26
CA THR A 162 -15.53 12.18 1.38
C THR A 162 -15.70 13.44 0.53
N ASP A 163 -14.91 14.48 0.80
CA ASP A 163 -14.81 15.64 -0.07
C ASP A 163 -14.08 15.26 -1.37
N GLN A 164 -14.64 15.65 -2.51
CA GLN A 164 -14.08 15.43 -3.83
C GLN A 164 -12.74 16.14 -4.02
N ASN A 165 -12.53 17.27 -3.34
CA ASN A 165 -11.29 18.03 -3.35
C ASN A 165 -10.28 17.56 -2.28
N CYS A 166 -10.63 16.55 -1.47
CA CYS A 166 -9.71 16.01 -0.49
C CYS A 166 -8.46 15.47 -1.18
N ARG A 167 -7.31 15.91 -0.66
CA ARG A 167 -5.98 15.52 -1.10
C ARG A 167 -5.43 14.40 -0.24
N PHE A 168 -4.64 13.56 -0.87
CA PHE A 168 -3.87 12.53 -0.19
C PHE A 168 -2.55 12.27 -0.91
N ILE A 169 -1.55 11.90 -0.14
CA ILE A 169 -0.28 11.37 -0.65
C ILE A 169 -0.46 9.87 -0.83
N ILE A 170 0.01 9.34 -1.96
CA ILE A 170 0.17 7.90 -2.19
C ILE A 170 1.63 7.55 -1.95
N PHE A 171 1.88 6.62 -1.02
CA PHE A 171 3.23 6.21 -0.67
C PHE A 171 3.77 5.14 -1.63
N PRO A 172 5.11 5.07 -1.84
CA PRO A 172 5.73 4.05 -2.69
C PRO A 172 5.51 2.61 -2.23
N SER A 173 5.12 2.40 -0.96
CA SER A 173 4.71 1.11 -0.39
C SER A 173 3.63 0.40 -1.20
N ILE A 174 2.80 1.13 -1.97
CA ILE A 174 1.78 0.56 -2.85
C ILE A 174 2.35 -0.43 -3.87
N LYS A 175 3.61 -0.24 -4.33
CA LYS A 175 4.33 -1.15 -5.23
C LYS A 175 4.57 -2.54 -4.65
N TYR A 176 4.62 -2.62 -3.33
CA TYR A 176 4.92 -3.85 -2.59
C TYR A 176 3.65 -4.50 -2.07
N ALA A 177 2.55 -3.74 -1.99
CA ALA A 177 1.22 -4.25 -1.69
C ALA A 177 0.55 -4.88 -2.93
N VAL A 178 0.85 -4.37 -4.13
CA VAL A 178 0.29 -4.84 -5.40
C VAL A 178 1.40 -5.07 -6.42
N ALA A 179 1.55 -6.32 -6.85
CA ALA A 179 2.53 -6.73 -7.85
C ALA A 179 2.26 -6.08 -9.22
N MET A 180 3.32 -5.89 -10.01
CA MET A 180 3.23 -5.26 -11.34
C MET A 180 2.31 -6.03 -12.29
N ASP A 181 2.40 -7.36 -12.31
CA ASP A 181 1.59 -8.24 -13.17
C ASP A 181 0.07 -8.05 -12.94
N SER A 182 -0.32 -7.72 -11.71
CA SER A 182 -1.72 -7.42 -11.38
C SER A 182 -2.22 -6.16 -12.08
N ILE A 183 -1.33 -5.20 -12.33
CA ILE A 183 -1.63 -3.95 -13.04
C ILE A 183 -1.68 -4.18 -14.55
N GLU A 184 -0.77 -4.97 -15.10
CA GLU A 184 -0.81 -5.34 -16.52
C GLU A 184 -2.09 -6.11 -16.87
N THR A 185 -2.50 -7.02 -15.98
CA THR A 185 -3.76 -7.75 -16.10
C THR A 185 -4.97 -6.80 -16.03
N LEU A 186 -4.92 -5.81 -15.13
CA LEU A 186 -5.96 -4.80 -15.02
C LEU A 186 -6.10 -3.98 -16.31
N TYR A 187 -5.00 -3.48 -16.88
CA TYR A 187 -5.01 -2.75 -18.16
C TYR A 187 -5.55 -3.61 -19.31
N SER A 188 -5.12 -4.88 -19.38
CA SER A 188 -5.59 -5.81 -20.41
C SER A 188 -7.10 -6.04 -20.31
N SER A 189 -7.63 -6.13 -19.09
CA SER A 189 -9.07 -6.24 -18.83
C SER A 189 -9.82 -4.96 -19.20
N ILE A 190 -9.23 -3.77 -19.08
CA ILE A 190 -9.91 -2.55 -19.54
C ILE A 190 -10.00 -2.54 -21.07
N ASN A 191 -8.91 -2.90 -21.75
CA ASN A 191 -8.78 -2.77 -23.20
C ASN A 191 -9.44 -3.92 -23.98
N ALA A 192 -9.66 -5.09 -23.36
CA ALA A 192 -10.37 -6.21 -23.97
C ALA A 192 -11.91 -6.07 -23.89
N TYR A 193 -12.42 -5.35 -22.89
CA TYR A 193 -13.84 -5.19 -22.62
C TYR A 193 -14.63 -4.14 -23.46
N PRO A 194 -14.08 -3.34 -24.39
CA PRO A 194 -14.90 -2.52 -25.29
C PRO A 194 -15.82 -3.35 -26.20
N ASN A 195 -15.40 -4.55 -26.63
CA ASN A 195 -16.04 -5.25 -27.75
C ASN A 195 -17.13 -6.28 -27.39
N GLU A 196 -17.26 -6.69 -26.13
CA GLU A 196 -18.12 -7.84 -25.78
C GLU A 196 -19.53 -7.47 -25.27
N ARG A 197 -19.81 -6.19 -24.96
CA ARG A 197 -21.15 -5.77 -24.48
C ARG A 197 -21.95 -4.85 -25.40
N GLU A 198 -21.37 -4.29 -26.45
CA GLU A 198 -22.18 -3.65 -27.50
C GLU A 198 -23.08 -4.68 -28.20
N ASN A 199 -22.58 -5.92 -28.39
CA ASN A 199 -23.36 -7.03 -28.96
C ASN A 199 -24.48 -7.57 -28.02
N GLU A 200 -24.36 -7.42 -26.69
CA GLU A 200 -25.41 -7.86 -25.73
C GLU A 200 -26.52 -6.81 -25.55
N LEU A 201 -26.22 -5.53 -25.79
CA LEU A 201 -27.20 -4.44 -25.71
C LEU A 201 -28.01 -4.30 -27.00
N GLU A 202 -27.43 -4.55 -28.18
CA GLU A 202 -28.19 -4.56 -29.46
C GLU A 202 -29.12 -5.78 -29.61
N THR A 203 -28.79 -6.91 -28.97
CA THR A 203 -29.61 -8.13 -29.01
C THR A 203 -30.81 -8.09 -28.04
N THR A 204 -30.81 -7.18 -27.07
CA THR A 204 -31.94 -6.99 -26.14
C THR A 204 -32.92 -5.91 -26.58
N GLU A 205 -32.56 -5.02 -27.50
CA GLU A 205 -33.46 -4.02 -28.10
C GLU A 205 -34.13 -4.47 -29.41
N SER A 206 -33.78 -5.66 -29.91
CA SER A 206 -34.32 -6.21 -31.18
C SER A 206 -35.33 -7.37 -31.00
N ASN A 207 -35.90 -7.56 -29.80
CA ASN A 207 -36.95 -8.57 -29.53
C ASN A 207 -38.21 -7.97 -28.90
#